data_AF-A0A6A3UPF1-F1
#
_entry.id   AF-A0A6A3UPF1-F1
#
_cell.length_a   1.000
_cell.length_b   1.000
_cell.length_c   1.000
_cell.angle_alpha   90.00
_cell.angle_beta   90.00
_cell.angle_gamma   90.00
#
_symmetry.space_group_name_H-M   'P 1'
#
loop_
_entity.id
_entity.type
_entity.pdbx_description
1 polymer ?
#
loop_
_entity_poly.entity_id
_entity_poly.type
_entity_poly.pdbx_seq_one_letter_code
_entity_poly.pdbx_strand_id
1 'polypeptide(L)'
;MLPRSKRANFQIQCVISSEAGLVRYRFERGSIQMNENAAFVDEIYEKVKSCPNFDEHFRGKEVIIVLDNAPAHSQTEERVTDNDDLVLLRLAPYSRM
;
A
#
# COMPACT_ATOMS: atom_id res chain seq x y z
N MET A 1 -20.18 24.76 1.24
CA MET A 1 -19.09 24.07 0.51
C MET A 1 -17.85 24.95 0.56
N LEU A 2 -16.77 24.48 1.18
CA LEU A 2 -15.49 25.21 1.18
C LEU A 2 -14.84 25.11 -0.21
N PRO A 3 -14.17 26.17 -0.70
CA PRO A 3 -13.46 26.10 -1.97
C PRO A 3 -12.32 25.08 -1.84
N ARG A 4 -12.22 24.16 -2.80
CA ARG A 4 -11.06 23.28 -2.94
C ARG A 4 -9.81 24.17 -3.02
N SER A 5 -8.85 23.97 -2.12
CA SER A 5 -7.60 24.76 -2.11
C SER A 5 -6.96 24.70 -3.50
N LYS A 6 -6.68 25.87 -4.10
CA LYS A 6 -6.10 26.00 -5.45
C LYS A 6 -4.60 25.65 -5.52
N ARG A 7 -4.05 24.92 -4.54
CA ARG A 7 -2.67 24.42 -4.58
C ARG A 7 -2.70 22.99 -5.09
N ALA A 8 -1.73 22.63 -5.94
CA ALA A 8 -1.51 21.24 -6.30
C ALA A 8 -1.29 20.43 -5.02
N ASN A 9 -2.23 19.56 -4.68
CA ASN A 9 -2.07 18.66 -3.55
C ASN A 9 -0.99 17.65 -3.94
N PHE A 10 0.10 17.62 -3.17
CA PHE A 10 1.09 16.56 -3.27
C PHE A 10 0.79 15.56 -2.15
N GLN A 11 0.58 14.32 -2.53
CA GLN A 11 0.37 13.21 -1.61
C GLN A 11 1.60 12.30 -1.68
N ILE A 12 1.95 11.71 -0.53
CA ILE A 12 2.97 10.68 -0.46
C ILE A 12 2.25 9.40 -0.09
N GLN A 13 2.45 8.38 -0.90
CA GLN A 13 2.06 7.02 -0.58
C GLN A 13 3.33 6.26 -0.19
N CYS A 14 3.33 5.59 0.95
CA CYS A 14 4.49 4.83 1.40
C CYS A 14 4.07 3.57 2.17
N VAL A 15 4.98 2.60 2.17
CA VAL A 15 4.88 1.40 2.98
C VAL A 15 6.17 1.19 3.75
N ILE A 16 6.01 0.81 5.01
CA ILE A 16 7.10 0.53 5.92
C ILE A 16 6.95 -0.89 6.46
N SER A 17 8.07 -1.54 6.72
CA SER A 17 8.18 -2.83 7.38
C SER A 17 9.08 -2.68 8.59
N SER A 18 8.80 -3.41 9.68
CA SER A 18 9.66 -3.43 10.87
C SER A 18 11.06 -3.95 10.56
N GLU A 19 11.18 -4.89 9.62
CA GLU A 19 12.42 -5.59 9.29
C GLU A 19 13.22 -4.86 8.22
N ALA A 20 12.54 -4.32 7.20
CA ALA A 20 13.18 -3.71 6.04
C ALA A 20 13.18 -2.16 6.07
N GLY A 21 12.49 -1.54 7.04
CA GLY A 21 12.29 -0.10 7.07
C GLY A 21 11.39 0.37 5.93
N LEU A 22 11.79 1.42 5.21
CA LEU A 22 11.03 1.95 4.07
C LEU A 22 11.16 1.02 2.86
N VAL A 23 10.07 0.33 2.51
CA VAL A 23 10.05 -0.64 1.40
C VAL A 23 9.83 0.06 0.06
N ARG A 24 8.83 0.93 0.01
CA ARG A 24 8.47 1.70 -1.19
C ARG A 24 7.78 3.00 -0.81
N TYR A 25 8.03 4.03 -1.61
CA TYR A 25 7.27 5.28 -1.55
C TYR A 25 7.07 5.84 -2.95
N ARG A 26 6.06 6.70 -3.08
CA ARG A 26 5.77 7.43 -4.31
C ARG A 26 5.22 8.81 -3.98
N PHE A 27 5.56 9.79 -4.83
CA PHE A 27 4.94 11.10 -4.84
C PHE A 27 3.83 11.13 -5.87
N GLU A 28 2.62 11.48 -5.42
CA GLU A 28 1.45 11.56 -6.27
C GLU A 28 0.96 13.01 -6.34
N ARG A 29 0.73 13.49 -7.56
CA ARG A 29 0.20 14.83 -7.78
C ARG A 29 -1.32 14.75 -7.93
N GLY A 30 -2.03 15.24 -6.93
CA GLY A 30 -3.48 15.15 -6.87
C GLY A 30 -3.94 14.23 -5.74
N SER A 31 -5.04 13.51 -5.99
CA SER A 31 -5.61 12.56 -5.03
C SER A 31 -5.38 11.16 -5.56
N ILE A 32 -4.85 10.27 -4.71
CA ILE A 32 -4.65 8.86 -5.03
C ILE A 32 -6.02 8.22 -5.30
N GLN A 33 -6.15 7.58 -6.47
CA GLN A 33 -7.33 6.84 -6.91
C GLN A 33 -7.19 5.36 -6.57
N MET A 34 -8.30 4.62 -6.63
CA MET A 34 -8.33 3.19 -6.28
C MET A 34 -7.43 2.32 -7.15
N ASN A 35 -7.41 2.57 -8.47
CA ASN A 35 -6.56 1.82 -9.38
C ASN A 35 -5.07 2.13 -9.16
N GLU A 36 -4.74 3.37 -8.79
CA GLU A 36 -3.38 3.77 -8.43
C GLU A 36 -2.94 3.08 -7.14
N ASN A 37 -3.84 2.97 -6.15
CA ASN A 37 -3.58 2.23 -4.93
C ASN A 37 -3.37 0.73 -5.17
N ALA A 38 -4.21 0.09 -5.99
CA ALA A 38 -4.06 -1.32 -6.31
C ALA A 38 -2.72 -1.61 -7.01
N ALA A 39 -2.37 -0.80 -8.02
CA ALA A 39 -1.07 -0.89 -8.68
C ALA A 39 0.10 -0.66 -7.70
N PHE A 40 -0.06 0.25 -6.74
CA PHE A 40 0.94 0.45 -5.71
C PHE A 40 1.11 -0.78 -4.81
N VAL A 41 0.02 -1.49 -4.47
CA VAL A 41 0.09 -2.74 -3.70
C VAL A 41 0.81 -3.85 -4.47
N ASP A 42 0.51 -4.03 -5.76
CA ASP A 42 1.24 -4.97 -6.62
C ASP A 42 2.74 -4.66 -6.64
N GLU A 43 3.09 -3.38 -6.77
CA GLU A 43 4.47 -2.92 -6.77
C GLU A 43 5.19 -3.11 -5.42
N ILE A 44 4.46 -3.11 -4.31
CA ILE A 44 5.00 -3.44 -2.99
C ILE A 44 5.31 -4.94 -2.94
N TYR A 45 4.36 -5.77 -3.36
CA TYR A 45 4.53 -7.22 -3.37
C TYR A 45 5.75 -7.64 -4.19
N GLU A 46 5.88 -7.15 -5.42
CA GLU A 46 7.06 -7.41 -6.27
C GLU A 46 8.36 -6.92 -5.64
N LYS A 47 8.33 -5.75 -4.98
CA LYS A 47 9.51 -5.21 -4.29
C LYS A 47 9.92 -6.06 -3.10
N VAL A 48 8.95 -6.62 -2.37
CA VAL A 48 9.19 -7.52 -1.24
C VAL A 48 9.75 -8.84 -1.74
N LYS A 49 9.16 -9.46 -2.77
CA LYS A 49 9.62 -10.73 -3.35
C LYS A 49 11.00 -10.64 -4.02
N SER A 50 11.35 -9.49 -4.59
CA SER A 50 12.68 -9.27 -5.18
C SER A 50 13.76 -8.87 -4.17
N CYS A 51 13.42 -8.66 -2.89
CA CYS A 51 14.39 -8.27 -1.88
C CYS A 51 15.20 -9.49 -1.38
N PRO A 52 16.54 -9.49 -1.49
CA PRO A 52 17.38 -10.64 -1.08
C PRO A 52 17.20 -11.02 0.40
N ASN A 53 17.07 -10.02 1.27
CA ASN A 53 16.83 -10.24 2.71
C ASN A 53 15.48 -10.93 2.98
N PHE A 54 14.51 -10.77 2.07
CA PHE A 54 13.21 -11.41 2.18
C PHE A 54 13.28 -12.88 1.75
N ASP A 55 14.01 -13.20 0.69
CA ASP A 55 14.16 -14.59 0.22
C ASP A 55 14.91 -15.47 1.23
N GLU A 56 15.88 -14.94 1.99
CA GLU A 56 16.61 -15.74 3.00
C GLU A 56 15.83 -15.96 4.30
N HIS A 57 15.14 -14.95 4.83
CA HIS A 57 14.51 -15.01 6.16
C HIS A 57 12.97 -15.20 6.14
N PHE A 58 12.35 -14.96 4.99
CA PHE A 58 10.89 -14.94 4.84
C PHE A 58 10.40 -15.83 3.70
N ARG A 59 11.26 -16.73 3.19
CA ARG A 59 10.87 -17.75 2.22
C ARG A 59 9.68 -18.57 2.72
N GLY A 60 8.65 -18.68 1.88
CA GLY A 60 7.42 -19.42 2.20
C GLY A 60 6.52 -18.76 3.24
N LYS A 61 6.81 -17.52 3.65
CA LYS A 61 5.89 -16.71 4.47
C LYS A 61 5.04 -15.80 3.60
N GLU A 62 3.83 -15.53 4.08
CA GLU A 62 2.91 -14.59 3.45
C GLU A 62 3.41 -13.15 3.57
N VAL A 63 3.13 -12.36 2.54
CA VAL A 63 3.31 -10.91 2.54
C VAL A 63 2.02 -10.30 3.06
N ILE A 64 2.08 -9.71 4.25
CA ILE A 64 0.92 -9.07 4.87
C ILE A 64 1.00 -7.56 4.66
N ILE A 65 0.01 -6.98 4.01
CA ILE A 65 -0.10 -5.52 3.82
C ILE A 65 -1.32 -5.01 4.60
N VAL A 66 -1.09 -4.05 5.49
CA VAL A 66 -2.13 -3.44 6.31
C VAL A 66 -2.55 -2.11 5.71
N LEU A 67 -3.85 -1.98 5.41
CA LEU A 67 -4.45 -0.78 4.83
C LEU A 67 -5.44 -0.16 5.82
N ASP A 68 -5.52 1.18 5.83
CA ASP A 68 -6.63 1.87 6.47
C ASP A 68 -7.91 1.79 5.61
N ASN A 69 -8.98 2.42 6.09
CA ASN A 69 -10.29 2.42 5.41
C ASN A 69 -10.51 3.68 4.56
N ALA A 70 -9.45 4.33 4.07
CA ALA A 70 -9.60 5.47 3.16
C ALA A 70 -10.37 5.07 1.89
N PRO A 71 -11.16 5.98 1.28
CA PRO A 71 -11.89 5.69 0.05
C PRO A 71 -11.02 5.16 -1.10
N ALA A 72 -9.78 5.67 -1.22
CA ALA A 72 -8.82 5.20 -2.23
C ALA A 72 -8.40 3.74 -2.02
N HIS A 73 -8.50 3.23 -0.79
CA HIS A 73 -8.20 1.84 -0.49
C HIS A 73 -9.44 0.96 -0.60
N SER A 74 -10.65 1.50 -0.82
CA SER A 74 -11.83 0.66 -0.99
C SER A 74 -11.64 -0.29 -2.18
N GLN A 75 -12.10 -1.54 -2.04
CA GLN A 75 -11.99 -2.57 -3.09
C GLN A 75 -10.56 -2.81 -3.61
N THR A 76 -9.54 -2.67 -2.75
CA THR A 76 -8.16 -2.97 -3.14
C THR A 76 -8.00 -4.47 -3.38
N GLU A 77 -8.65 -5.27 -2.55
CA GLU A 77 -8.71 -6.73 -2.64
C GLU A 77 -9.27 -7.24 -3.97
N GLU A 78 -10.20 -6.49 -4.58
CA GLU A 78 -10.81 -6.85 -5.87
C GLU A 78 -9.96 -6.44 -7.09
N ARG A 79 -8.97 -5.56 -6.90
CA ARG A 79 -8.18 -4.93 -7.98
C ARG A 79 -6.73 -5.34 -8.03
N VAL A 80 -6.18 -5.80 -6.92
CA VAL A 80 -4.81 -6.27 -6.80
C VAL A 80 -4.68 -7.62 -7.51
N THR A 81 -3.49 -7.91 -8.02
CA THR A 81 -3.20 -9.20 -8.64
C THR A 81 -3.35 -10.30 -7.61
N ASP A 82 -4.11 -11.34 -7.95
CA ASP A 82 -4.32 -12.49 -7.07
C ASP A 82 -3.00 -13.25 -6.89
N ASN A 83 -2.52 -13.30 -5.65
CA ASN A 83 -1.29 -13.97 -5.26
C ASN A 83 -1.60 -14.81 -4.02
N ASP A 84 -1.33 -16.12 -4.09
CA ASP A 84 -1.68 -17.09 -3.04
C ASP A 84 -1.07 -16.77 -1.67
N ASP A 85 0.02 -16.00 -1.63
CA ASP A 85 0.73 -15.64 -0.41
C ASP A 85 0.73 -14.13 -0.13
N LEU A 86 -0.22 -13.39 -0.72
CA LEU A 86 -0.50 -11.99 -0.42
C LEU A 86 -1.77 -11.88 0.43
N VAL A 87 -1.62 -11.33 1.64
CA VAL A 87 -2.74 -11.11 2.56
C VAL A 87 -2.93 -9.61 2.79
N LEU A 88 -4.14 -9.11 2.50
CA LEU A 88 -4.54 -7.73 2.75
C LEU A 88 -5.35 -7.66 4.04
N LEU A 89 -4.87 -6.87 5.01
CA LEU A 89 -5.56 -6.63 6.28
C LEU A 89 -6.12 -5.21 6.36
N ARG A 90 -7.26 -5.08 7.03
CA ARG A 90 -7.91 -3.80 7.30
C ARG A 90 -7.79 -3.40 8.75
N LEU A 91 -7.43 -2.14 8.98
CA LEU A 91 -7.56 -1.54 10.30
C LEU A 91 -9.03 -1.37 10.67
N ALA A 92 -9.34 -1.37 11.96
CA ALA A 92 -10.66 -1.00 12.42
C ALA A 92 -10.96 0.49 12.11
N PRO A 93 -12.23 0.88 11.92
CA PRO A 93 -12.60 2.27 11.67
C PRO A 93 -12.10 3.20 12.77
N TYR A 94 -11.60 4.38 12.38
CA TYR A 94 -11.07 5.41 13.28
C TYR A 94 -9.87 4.98 14.15
N SER A 95 -9.23 3.85 13.83
CA SER A 95 -7.98 3.44 14.45
C SER A 95 -6.79 4.10 13.75
N ARG A 96 -6.46 5.34 14.15
CA ARG A 96 -5.12 5.88 13.87
C ARG A 96 -4.14 5.36 14.91
N MET A 97 -3.05 4.74 14.46
CA MET A 97 -1.82 4.65 15.23
C MET A 97 -0.97 5.89 14.97
#